data_AF-X1CLU4-F1
#
_entry.id   AF-X1CLU4-F1
#
_cell.length_a   1.000
_cell.length_b   1.000
_cell.length_c   1.000
_cell.angle_alpha   90.00
_cell.angle_beta   90.00
_cell.angle_gamma   90.00
#
_symmetry.space_group_name_H-M   'P 1'
#
loop_
_entity.id
_entity.type
_entity.pdbx_description
1 polymer ?
#
loop_
_entity_poly.entity_id
_entity_poly.type
_entity_poly.pdbx_seq_one_letter_code
_entity_poly.pdbx_strand_id
1 'polypeptide(L)'
;IHLNPIDVIGLDDFSALKLGSPFDYEKQVTMYIEKDLPDPNESAFIEAAVQTLKKYLLKTAGRAFVLFTSYDMLERIAQELADWLVCNDIELLQQGTGIDRTALLRRFKDEGNCALFGTDSFWQGVDVPGEALSNVIIVRLPFAVPDQPLIAGRLEQIKQQGGNPFYEYQLPSAILKFKQGFGRLIRNKTDTGIVVILDSRVV
;
A
#
# COMPACT_ATOMS: atom_id res chain seq x y z
N ILE A 1 6.69 20.46 12.36
CA ILE A 1 6.40 21.84 11.92
C ILE A 1 6.17 21.77 10.40
N HIS A 2 4.95 22.06 9.94
CA HIS A 2 4.54 21.87 8.53
C HIS A 2 4.80 23.15 7.74
N LEU A 3 5.64 23.10 6.71
CA LEU A 3 5.64 24.13 5.67
C LEU A 3 4.47 23.87 4.72
N ASN A 4 3.71 24.93 4.46
CA ASN A 4 2.55 24.91 3.58
C ASN A 4 3.06 24.81 2.14
N PRO A 5 2.39 24.06 1.23
CA PRO A 5 2.73 24.00 -0.19
C PRO A 5 2.78 25.36 -0.92
N ILE A 6 2.40 26.44 -0.24
CA ILE A 6 2.16 27.78 -0.77
C ILE A 6 3.45 28.62 -0.75
N ASP A 7 4.43 28.27 0.07
CA ASP A 7 5.73 28.96 0.10
C ASP A 7 6.51 28.78 -1.22
N VAL A 8 6.14 27.79 -2.04
CA VAL A 8 6.78 27.48 -3.33
C VAL A 8 6.21 28.33 -4.50
N ILE A 9 5.06 28.98 -4.31
CA ILE A 9 4.34 29.72 -5.38
C ILE A 9 4.35 31.24 -5.21
N GLY A 10 5.04 31.77 -4.19
CA GLY A 10 5.30 33.22 -4.05
C GLY A 10 4.05 34.06 -3.78
N LEU A 11 3.05 33.49 -3.12
CA LEU A 11 1.84 34.20 -2.70
C LEU A 11 2.06 34.79 -1.30
N ASP A 12 2.20 36.11 -1.21
CA ASP A 12 2.49 36.81 0.04
C ASP A 12 1.24 37.05 0.93
N ASP A 13 0.03 36.91 0.38
CA ASP A 13 -1.22 37.11 1.12
C ASP A 13 -2.27 36.04 0.75
N PHE A 14 -2.41 35.03 1.61
CA PHE A 14 -3.39 33.95 1.43
C PHE A 14 -3.95 33.49 2.79
N SER A 15 -5.24 33.14 2.81
CA SER A 15 -5.84 32.43 3.93
C SER A 15 -5.87 30.94 3.60
N ALA A 16 -4.89 30.18 4.09
CA ALA A 16 -4.88 28.72 3.98
C ALA A 16 -5.66 28.10 5.13
N LEU A 17 -6.86 27.63 4.83
CA LEU A 17 -7.57 26.74 5.73
C LEU A 17 -6.99 25.33 5.58
N LYS A 18 -6.10 24.94 6.50
CA LYS A 18 -5.65 23.55 6.62
C LYS A 18 -6.79 22.71 7.19
N LEU A 19 -7.67 22.25 6.31
CA LEU A 19 -8.64 21.23 6.67
C LEU A 19 -7.86 19.96 6.99
N GLY A 20 -7.91 19.54 8.25
CA GLY A 20 -7.46 18.21 8.65
C GLY A 20 -8.15 17.17 7.78
N SER A 21 -7.52 16.00 7.60
CA SER A 21 -8.23 14.92 6.92
C SER A 21 -9.55 14.66 7.67
N PRO A 22 -10.70 14.59 6.98
CA PRO A 22 -11.99 14.39 7.65
C PRO A 22 -12.16 12.98 8.25
N PHE A 23 -11.09 12.19 8.31
CA PHE A 23 -11.05 10.78 8.65
C PHE A 23 -10.13 10.53 9.84
N ASP A 24 -10.60 9.69 10.76
CA ASP A 24 -9.90 9.32 11.99
C ASP A 24 -9.13 8.01 11.72
N TYR A 25 -7.94 8.14 11.11
CA TYR A 25 -7.18 6.98 10.64
C TYR A 25 -6.73 6.04 11.75
N GLU A 26 -6.48 6.56 12.95
CA GLU A 26 -6.19 5.75 14.14
C GLU A 26 -7.36 4.80 14.47
N LYS A 27 -8.59 5.19 14.12
CA LYS A 27 -9.80 4.38 14.35
C LYS A 27 -10.24 3.55 13.15
N GLN A 28 -9.80 3.90 11.94
CA GLN A 28 -10.30 3.31 10.69
C GLN A 28 -9.28 2.43 9.96
N VAL A 29 -8.00 2.47 10.33
CA VAL A 29 -6.97 1.61 9.72
C VAL A 29 -6.18 0.90 10.80
N THR A 30 -6.13 -0.43 10.72
CA THR A 30 -5.23 -1.23 11.56
C THR A 30 -3.96 -1.58 10.78
N MET A 31 -2.80 -1.30 11.36
CA MET A 31 -1.51 -1.66 10.78
C MET A 31 -0.97 -2.94 11.42
N TYR A 32 -0.50 -3.86 10.60
CA TYR A 32 0.18 -5.09 11.00
C TYR A 32 1.60 -5.07 10.44
N ILE A 33 2.57 -5.46 11.27
CA ILE A 33 3.97 -5.58 10.87
C ILE A 33 4.42 -6.99 11.29
N GLU A 34 4.81 -7.79 10.32
CA GLU A 34 5.25 -9.17 10.53
C GLU A 34 6.76 -9.17 10.77
N LYS A 35 7.14 -8.98 12.04
CA LYS A 35 8.53 -8.76 12.47
C LYS A 35 9.40 -10.01 12.39
N ASP A 36 8.77 -11.18 12.47
CA ASP A 36 9.45 -12.47 12.56
C ASP A 36 9.69 -13.11 11.18
N LEU A 37 9.43 -12.37 10.09
CA LEU A 37 9.71 -12.84 8.74
C LEU A 37 11.23 -12.80 8.46
N PRO A 38 11.75 -13.78 7.69
CA PRO A 38 13.13 -13.74 7.17
C PRO A 38 13.42 -12.42 6.44
N ASP A 39 14.71 -12.06 6.29
CA ASP A 39 15.04 -10.88 5.49
C ASP A 39 14.51 -11.07 4.05
N PRO A 40 13.92 -10.04 3.42
CA PRO A 40 13.40 -10.14 2.04
C PRO A 40 14.41 -10.53 0.96
N ASN A 41 15.71 -10.59 1.28
CA ASN A 41 16.76 -11.09 0.40
C ASN A 41 17.11 -12.59 0.63
N GLU A 42 16.58 -13.22 1.67
CA GLU A 42 16.79 -14.64 1.95
C GLU A 42 15.83 -15.52 1.13
N SER A 43 16.27 -16.73 0.79
CA SER A 43 15.44 -17.69 0.05
C SER A 43 14.20 -18.13 0.84
N ALA A 44 14.31 -18.22 2.16
CA ALA A 44 13.23 -18.59 3.07
C ALA A 44 12.09 -17.55 3.12
N PHE A 45 12.34 -16.33 2.64
CA PHE A 45 11.35 -15.25 2.68
C PHE A 45 10.08 -15.57 1.90
N ILE A 46 10.21 -16.16 0.70
CA ILE A 46 9.05 -16.39 -0.18
C ILE A 46 8.06 -17.35 0.47
N GLU A 47 8.54 -18.47 1.01
CA GLU A 47 7.68 -19.45 1.70
C GLU A 47 6.96 -18.79 2.90
N ALA A 48 7.70 -18.03 3.72
CA ALA A 48 7.14 -17.35 4.87
C ALA A 48 6.13 -16.24 4.47
N ALA A 49 6.44 -15.49 3.40
CA ALA A 49 5.56 -14.48 2.83
C ALA A 49 4.28 -15.11 2.27
N VAL A 50 4.35 -16.27 1.62
CA VAL A 50 3.18 -17.01 1.12
C VAL A 50 2.25 -17.39 2.27
N GLN A 51 2.77 -17.95 3.36
CA GLN A 51 1.93 -18.29 4.52
C GLN A 51 1.28 -17.06 5.15
N THR A 52 2.04 -15.97 5.21
CA THR A 52 1.56 -14.69 5.73
C THR A 52 0.49 -14.07 4.84
N LEU A 53 0.66 -14.12 3.53
CA LEU A 53 -0.33 -13.68 2.55
C LEU A 53 -1.63 -14.48 2.71
N LYS A 54 -1.56 -15.81 2.85
CA LYS A 54 -2.75 -16.64 3.09
C LYS A 54 -3.58 -16.15 4.29
N LYS A 55 -2.91 -15.87 5.41
CA LYS A 55 -3.53 -15.33 6.64
C LYS A 55 -4.28 -14.02 6.38
N TYR A 56 -3.65 -13.05 5.71
CA TYR A 56 -4.25 -11.73 5.53
C TYR A 56 -5.25 -11.66 4.37
N LEU A 57 -5.04 -12.43 3.30
CA LEU A 57 -5.99 -12.55 2.20
C LEU A 57 -7.30 -13.20 2.68
N LEU A 58 -7.24 -14.23 3.54
CA LEU A 58 -8.44 -14.79 4.18
C LEU A 58 -9.13 -13.78 5.10
N LYS A 59 -8.36 -13.02 5.88
CA LYS A 59 -8.90 -12.03 6.84
C LYS A 59 -9.84 -11.02 6.17
N THR A 60 -9.62 -10.74 4.89
CA THR A 60 -10.43 -9.80 4.11
C THR A 60 -11.21 -10.44 2.97
N ALA A 61 -11.25 -11.78 2.89
CA ALA A 61 -11.90 -12.54 1.80
C ALA A 61 -11.45 -12.04 0.42
N GLY A 62 -10.13 -11.98 0.22
CA GLY A 62 -9.56 -11.18 -0.85
C GLY A 62 -9.66 -9.70 -0.51
N ARG A 63 -10.16 -8.88 -1.44
CA ARG A 63 -10.20 -7.41 -1.32
C ARG A 63 -8.85 -6.80 -1.00
N ALA A 64 -7.82 -7.42 -1.57
CA ALA A 64 -6.44 -7.14 -1.23
C ALA A 64 -5.68 -6.61 -2.42
N PHE A 65 -4.89 -5.59 -2.18
CA PHE A 65 -3.88 -5.14 -3.11
C PHE A 65 -2.51 -5.43 -2.53
N VAL A 66 -1.78 -6.32 -3.20
CA VAL A 66 -0.46 -6.82 -2.79
C VAL A 66 0.61 -6.15 -3.66
N LEU A 67 1.47 -5.40 -2.99
CA LEU A 67 2.48 -4.54 -3.59
C LEU A 67 3.85 -5.15 -3.49
N PHE A 68 4.48 -5.31 -4.64
CA PHE A 68 5.82 -5.88 -4.80
C PHE A 68 6.80 -4.81 -5.31
N THR A 69 8.08 -4.99 -5.03
CA THR A 69 9.15 -4.15 -5.60
C THR A 69 9.81 -4.77 -6.83
N SER A 70 9.48 -6.03 -7.17
CA SER A 70 9.98 -6.71 -8.37
C SER A 70 8.92 -7.62 -8.98
N TYR A 71 8.94 -7.72 -10.30
CA TYR A 71 8.07 -8.66 -11.04
C TYR A 71 8.42 -10.12 -10.75
N ASP A 72 9.71 -10.43 -10.58
CA ASP A 72 10.18 -11.78 -10.26
C ASP A 72 9.56 -12.33 -8.96
N MET A 73 9.58 -11.53 -7.89
CA MET A 73 9.00 -11.92 -6.61
C MET A 73 7.47 -12.04 -6.69
N LEU A 74 6.84 -11.12 -7.41
CA LEU A 74 5.41 -11.14 -7.68
C LEU A 74 5.01 -12.44 -8.38
N GLU A 75 5.71 -12.81 -9.45
CA GLU A 75 5.41 -14.00 -10.24
C GLU A 75 5.59 -15.28 -9.41
N ARG A 76 6.69 -15.40 -8.67
CA ARG A 76 6.96 -16.58 -7.83
C ARG A 76 5.90 -16.77 -6.75
N ILE A 77 5.55 -15.70 -6.03
CA ILE A 77 4.53 -15.76 -4.98
C ILE A 77 3.13 -15.99 -5.58
N ALA A 78 2.83 -15.40 -6.74
CA ALA A 78 1.58 -15.63 -7.45
C ALA A 78 1.41 -17.11 -7.85
N GLN A 79 2.45 -17.73 -8.38
CA GLN A 79 2.45 -19.15 -8.75
C GLN A 79 2.21 -20.04 -7.53
N GLU A 80 2.89 -19.79 -6.40
CA GLU A 80 2.71 -20.58 -5.17
C GLU A 80 1.34 -20.41 -4.51
N LEU A 81 0.66 -19.28 -4.75
CA LEU A 81 -0.66 -18.99 -4.19
C LEU A 81 -1.83 -19.39 -5.10
N ALA A 82 -1.60 -19.59 -6.41
CA ALA A 82 -2.67 -19.73 -7.40
C ALA A 82 -3.72 -20.80 -7.02
N ASP A 83 -3.29 -22.04 -6.77
CA ASP A 83 -4.21 -23.13 -6.43
C ASP A 83 -4.95 -22.86 -5.11
N TRP A 84 -4.23 -22.32 -4.12
CA TRP A 84 -4.82 -22.01 -2.82
C TRP A 84 -5.85 -20.88 -2.92
N LEU A 85 -5.63 -19.86 -3.76
CA LEU A 85 -6.58 -18.77 -3.99
C LEU A 85 -7.88 -19.30 -4.61
N VAL A 86 -7.77 -20.18 -5.61
CA VAL A 86 -8.93 -20.86 -6.22
C VAL A 86 -9.71 -21.65 -5.18
N CYS A 87 -9.02 -22.43 -4.32
CA CYS A 87 -9.67 -23.18 -3.25
C CYS A 87 -10.40 -22.31 -2.20
N ASN A 88 -10.06 -21.02 -2.11
CA ASN A 88 -10.65 -20.09 -1.14
C ASN A 88 -11.57 -19.04 -1.80
N ASP A 89 -11.96 -19.25 -3.07
CA ASP A 89 -12.84 -18.35 -3.82
C ASP A 89 -12.30 -16.91 -3.90
N ILE A 90 -10.97 -16.80 -4.06
CA ILE A 90 -10.28 -15.52 -4.26
C ILE A 90 -9.70 -15.49 -5.67
N GLU A 91 -10.12 -14.53 -6.48
CA GLU A 91 -9.57 -14.37 -7.82
C GLU A 91 -8.18 -13.70 -7.76
N LEU A 92 -7.18 -14.29 -8.42
CA LEU A 92 -5.89 -13.67 -8.62
C LEU A 92 -5.90 -12.75 -9.85
N LEU A 93 -5.67 -11.46 -9.63
CA LEU A 93 -5.45 -10.46 -10.69
C LEU A 93 -3.99 -10.05 -10.69
N GLN A 94 -3.24 -10.38 -11.75
CA GLN A 94 -1.79 -10.22 -11.77
C GLN A 94 -1.32 -9.23 -12.85
N GLN A 95 -0.59 -8.19 -12.45
CA GLN A 95 0.12 -7.31 -13.37
C GLN A 95 1.22 -8.08 -14.14
N GLY A 96 1.36 -7.81 -15.44
CA GLY A 96 2.41 -8.37 -16.29
C GLY A 96 1.98 -9.59 -17.11
N THR A 97 0.72 -10.02 -16.99
CA THR A 97 0.13 -11.17 -17.72
C THR A 97 -0.47 -10.80 -19.09
N GLY A 98 -0.16 -9.62 -19.61
CA GLY A 98 -0.72 -9.09 -20.87
C GLY A 98 -2.08 -8.40 -20.75
N ILE A 99 -2.71 -8.44 -19.57
CA ILE A 99 -3.92 -7.65 -19.27
C ILE A 99 -3.51 -6.20 -18.98
N ASP A 100 -4.19 -5.24 -19.62
CA ASP A 100 -3.98 -3.82 -19.36
C ASP A 100 -4.28 -3.46 -17.90
N ARG A 101 -3.50 -2.53 -17.35
CA ARG A 101 -3.65 -2.00 -16.00
C ARG A 101 -5.07 -1.54 -15.69
N THR A 102 -5.69 -0.80 -16.61
CA THR A 102 -7.04 -0.27 -16.44
C THR A 102 -8.07 -1.39 -16.35
N ALA A 103 -7.88 -2.45 -17.14
CA ALA A 103 -8.75 -3.62 -17.14
C ALA A 103 -8.61 -4.43 -15.84
N LEU A 104 -7.40 -4.65 -15.34
CA LEU A 104 -7.16 -5.30 -14.04
C LEU A 104 -7.85 -4.55 -12.90
N LEU A 105 -7.72 -3.23 -12.88
CA LEU A 105 -8.31 -2.38 -11.84
C LEU A 105 -9.83 -2.35 -11.91
N ARG A 106 -10.40 -2.31 -13.13
CA ARG A 106 -11.84 -2.43 -13.33
C ARG A 106 -12.34 -3.78 -12.82
N ARG A 107 -11.65 -4.87 -13.14
CA ARG A 107 -12.03 -6.21 -12.69
C ARG A 107 -11.96 -6.36 -11.18
N PHE A 108 -10.88 -5.88 -10.58
CA PHE A 108 -10.70 -5.84 -9.13
C PHE A 108 -11.87 -5.11 -8.44
N LYS A 109 -12.34 -4.02 -9.05
CA LYS A 109 -13.48 -3.24 -8.55
C LYS A 109 -14.81 -4.00 -8.66
N ASP A 110 -15.03 -4.72 -9.75
CA ASP A 110 -16.33 -5.30 -10.08
C ASP A 110 -16.58 -6.63 -9.34
N GLU A 111 -15.55 -7.47 -9.13
CA GLU A 111 -15.71 -8.82 -8.57
C GLU A 111 -15.62 -8.88 -7.04
N GLY A 112 -14.91 -7.95 -6.39
CA GLY A 112 -14.97 -7.75 -4.93
C GLY A 112 -14.37 -8.87 -4.06
N ASN A 113 -14.07 -10.06 -4.58
CA ASN A 113 -13.35 -11.16 -3.92
C ASN A 113 -11.98 -11.41 -4.58
N CYS A 114 -11.30 -10.34 -5.01
CA CYS A 114 -10.03 -10.46 -5.73
C CYS A 114 -8.81 -10.15 -4.85
N ALA A 115 -7.67 -10.73 -5.19
CA ALA A 115 -6.36 -10.30 -4.78
C ALA A 115 -5.60 -9.77 -6.00
N LEU A 116 -5.38 -8.45 -6.03
CA LEU A 116 -4.62 -7.79 -7.08
C LEU A 116 -3.14 -7.76 -6.70
N PHE A 117 -2.28 -8.29 -7.56
CA PHE A 117 -0.85 -8.34 -7.40
C PHE A 117 -0.22 -7.37 -8.39
N GLY A 118 0.51 -6.39 -7.87
CA GLY A 118 1.14 -5.36 -8.71
C GLY A 118 2.43 -4.83 -8.10
N THR A 119 3.25 -4.25 -8.96
CA THR A 119 4.47 -3.53 -8.54
C THR A 119 4.13 -2.13 -8.03
N ASP A 120 5.08 -1.48 -7.36
CA ASP A 120 4.97 -0.08 -6.92
C ASP A 120 4.64 0.91 -8.06
N SER A 121 5.06 0.63 -9.29
CA SER A 121 4.69 1.42 -10.47
C SER A 121 3.20 1.31 -10.83
N PHE A 122 2.53 0.22 -10.43
CA PHE A 122 1.15 -0.10 -10.82
C PHE A 122 0.10 0.85 -10.24
N TRP A 123 0.43 1.66 -9.24
CA TRP A 123 -0.57 2.50 -8.56
C TRP A 123 -0.44 4.00 -8.82
N GLN A 124 0.62 4.46 -9.48
CA GLN A 124 0.78 5.88 -9.82
C GLN A 124 -0.30 6.37 -10.80
N GLY A 125 -1.23 7.23 -10.36
CA GLY A 125 -2.25 7.85 -11.23
C GLY A 125 -3.50 7.03 -11.51
N VAL A 126 -3.85 6.08 -10.63
CA VAL A 126 -5.07 5.28 -10.73
C VAL A 126 -6.21 5.94 -9.95
N ASP A 127 -7.44 5.90 -10.45
CA ASP A 127 -8.68 6.30 -9.75
C ASP A 127 -9.71 5.15 -9.86
N VAL A 128 -10.01 4.46 -8.75
CA VAL A 128 -10.91 3.30 -8.72
C VAL A 128 -11.92 3.43 -7.59
N PRO A 129 -13.17 3.86 -7.86
CA PRO A 129 -14.18 3.94 -6.81
C PRO A 129 -14.69 2.55 -6.41
N GLY A 130 -14.55 2.08 -5.17
CA GLY A 130 -15.23 0.82 -4.76
C GLY A 130 -15.03 0.34 -3.31
N GLU A 131 -15.89 -0.60 -2.88
CA GLU A 131 -15.78 -1.37 -1.61
C GLU A 131 -14.80 -2.56 -1.72
N ALA A 132 -14.18 -2.72 -2.90
CA ALA A 132 -13.35 -3.86 -3.25
C ALA A 132 -11.96 -3.87 -2.59
N LEU A 133 -11.53 -2.77 -1.96
CA LEU A 133 -10.23 -2.72 -1.28
C LEU A 133 -10.44 -2.53 0.22
N SER A 134 -9.97 -3.48 1.01
CA SER A 134 -9.96 -3.40 2.48
C SER A 134 -8.61 -3.83 3.08
N ASN A 135 -7.69 -4.32 2.25
CA ASN A 135 -6.40 -4.81 2.65
C ASN A 135 -5.30 -4.33 1.68
N VAL A 136 -4.31 -3.63 2.21
CA VAL A 136 -3.10 -3.29 1.46
C VAL A 136 -1.94 -4.04 2.07
N ILE A 137 -1.30 -4.90 1.28
CA ILE A 137 -0.15 -5.68 1.72
C ILE A 137 1.07 -5.18 0.99
N ILE A 138 2.10 -4.77 1.74
CA ILE A 138 3.39 -4.37 1.18
C ILE A 138 4.38 -5.48 1.47
N VAL A 139 4.72 -6.24 0.43
CA VAL A 139 5.57 -7.44 0.56
C VAL A 139 7.00 -7.05 0.87
N ARG A 140 7.50 -6.05 0.15
CA ARG A 140 8.82 -5.47 0.37
C ARG A 140 8.69 -3.97 0.28
N LEU A 141 9.34 -3.24 1.17
CA LEU A 141 9.34 -1.80 1.06
C LEU A 141 10.27 -1.38 -0.07
N PRO A 142 9.83 -0.48 -0.97
CA PRO A 142 10.77 0.27 -1.78
C PRO A 142 11.48 1.24 -0.83
N PHE A 143 12.70 0.92 -0.41
CA PHE A 143 13.58 1.92 0.16
C PHE A 143 13.90 2.92 -0.95
N ALA A 144 13.08 3.96 -1.05
CA ALA A 144 13.28 5.01 -2.04
C ALA A 144 14.60 5.74 -1.74
N VAL A 145 15.40 5.95 -2.77
CA VAL A 145 16.33 7.07 -2.82
C VAL A 145 15.45 8.29 -3.15
N PRO A 146 15.36 9.30 -2.28
CA PRO A 146 14.48 10.43 -2.53
C PRO A 146 15.08 11.35 -3.60
N ASP A 147 14.68 11.14 -4.86
CA ASP A 147 15.11 11.97 -6.00
C ASP A 147 14.59 13.41 -5.95
N GLN A 148 13.77 13.76 -4.95
CA GLN A 148 13.23 15.11 -4.74
C GLN A 148 13.85 15.78 -3.50
N PRO A 149 14.58 16.90 -3.64
CA PRO A 149 15.27 17.59 -2.53
C PRO A 149 14.39 17.93 -1.33
N LEU A 150 13.13 18.34 -1.59
CA LEU A 150 12.16 18.67 -0.55
C LEU A 150 11.71 17.44 0.28
N ILE A 151 11.55 16.30 -0.39
CA ILE A 151 11.21 15.04 0.29
C ILE A 151 12.42 14.56 1.09
N ALA A 152 13.62 14.59 0.50
CA ALA A 152 14.86 14.22 1.17
C ALA A 152 15.07 15.03 2.47
N GLY A 153 14.94 16.35 2.43
CA GLY A 153 15.07 17.20 3.61
C GLY A 153 14.03 16.89 4.70
N ARG A 154 12.81 16.54 4.32
CA ARG A 154 11.77 16.14 5.28
C ARG A 154 12.05 14.78 5.92
N LEU A 155 12.56 13.82 5.13
CA LEU A 155 12.97 12.53 5.66
C LEU A 155 14.17 12.67 6.60
N GLU A 156 15.16 13.51 6.25
CA GLU A 156 16.30 13.80 7.12
C GLU A 156 15.88 14.48 8.43
N GLN A 157 14.97 15.45 8.37
CA GLN A 157 14.47 16.11 9.57
C GLN A 157 13.80 15.12 10.54
N ILE A 158 13.02 14.17 10.03
CA ILE A 158 12.39 13.13 10.87
C ILE A 158 13.47 12.24 11.51
N LYS A 159 14.50 11.84 10.74
CA LYS A 159 15.64 11.07 11.29
C LYS A 159 16.38 11.85 12.38
N GLN A 160 16.64 13.14 12.17
CA GLN A 160 17.32 14.01 13.14
C GLN A 160 16.54 14.17 14.45
N GLN A 161 15.22 14.01 14.42
CA GLN A 161 14.36 14.02 15.60
C GLN A 161 14.25 12.65 16.30
N GLY A 162 15.02 11.66 15.86
CA GLY A 162 14.95 10.28 16.37
C GLY A 162 13.76 9.48 15.84
N GLY A 163 13.03 10.04 14.87
CA GLY A 163 11.86 9.43 14.25
C GLY A 163 12.20 8.51 13.09
N ASN A 164 11.22 7.74 12.64
CA ASN A 164 11.35 6.87 11.48
C ASN A 164 10.56 7.47 10.29
N PRO A 165 11.24 8.04 9.28
CA PRO A 165 10.59 8.73 8.15
C PRO A 165 9.68 7.83 7.33
N PHE A 166 9.94 6.52 7.37
CA PHE A 166 9.11 5.55 6.71
C PHE A 166 7.71 5.51 7.33
N TYR A 167 7.61 5.31 8.65
CA TYR A 167 6.34 5.28 9.37
C TYR A 167 5.67 6.65 9.48
N GLU A 168 6.47 7.70 9.66
CA GLU A 168 5.94 9.04 9.93
C GLU A 168 5.56 9.80 8.67
N TYR A 169 6.07 9.40 7.50
CA TYR A 169 5.83 10.13 6.27
C TYR A 169 5.56 9.26 5.04
N GLN A 170 6.44 8.33 4.69
CA GLN A 170 6.33 7.60 3.42
C GLN A 170 5.10 6.71 3.39
N LEU A 171 4.87 5.92 4.43
CA LEU A 171 3.73 5.02 4.55
C LEU A 171 2.39 5.77 4.65
N PRO A 172 2.22 6.79 5.52
CA PRO A 172 1.03 7.64 5.52
C PRO A 172 0.76 8.29 4.16
N SER A 173 1.81 8.77 3.49
CA SER A 173 1.69 9.40 2.17
C SER A 173 1.28 8.40 1.10
N ALA A 174 1.82 7.18 1.13
CA ALA A 174 1.41 6.10 0.24
C ALA A 174 -0.07 5.75 0.48
N ILE A 175 -0.47 5.51 1.73
CA ILE A 175 -1.87 5.26 2.11
C ILE A 175 -2.79 6.39 1.65
N LEU A 176 -2.38 7.66 1.79
CA LEU A 176 -3.17 8.80 1.34
C LEU A 176 -3.31 8.84 -0.18
N LYS A 177 -2.23 8.55 -0.92
CA LYS A 177 -2.29 8.44 -2.38
C LYS A 177 -3.17 7.25 -2.82
N PHE A 178 -3.08 6.11 -2.15
CA PHE A 178 -3.98 4.97 -2.36
C PHE A 178 -5.44 5.37 -2.10
N LYS A 179 -5.72 6.14 -1.03
CA LYS A 179 -7.08 6.63 -0.73
C LYS A 179 -7.64 7.58 -1.78
N GLN A 180 -6.78 8.44 -2.34
CA GLN A 180 -7.14 9.35 -3.41
C GLN A 180 -7.38 8.60 -4.74
N GLY A 181 -6.58 7.57 -5.00
CA GLY A 181 -6.63 6.80 -6.24
C GLY A 181 -7.49 5.54 -6.25
N PHE A 182 -8.01 5.11 -5.12
CA PHE A 182 -8.96 3.99 -5.04
C PHE A 182 -10.31 4.46 -4.49
N GLY A 183 -10.66 5.74 -4.74
CA GLY A 183 -11.94 6.32 -4.37
C GLY A 183 -12.38 5.98 -2.95
N ARG A 184 -11.76 6.61 -1.96
CA ARG A 184 -12.07 6.47 -0.52
C ARG A 184 -12.21 5.00 -0.11
N LEU A 185 -11.07 4.33 0.08
CA LEU A 185 -10.91 3.06 0.82
C LEU A 185 -11.78 2.96 2.09
N ILE A 186 -12.15 4.12 2.64
CA ILE A 186 -13.07 4.32 3.76
C ILE A 186 -14.16 5.27 3.25
N ARG A 187 -15.30 4.74 2.79
CA ARG A 187 -16.42 5.52 2.24
C ARG A 187 -17.29 6.09 3.36
N ASN A 188 -17.44 5.35 4.45
CA ASN A 188 -18.23 5.71 5.62
C ASN A 188 -17.37 5.84 6.88
N LYS A 189 -17.86 6.58 7.89
CA LYS A 189 -17.18 6.73 9.20
C LYS A 189 -16.91 5.38 9.90
N THR A 190 -17.59 4.31 9.50
CA THR A 190 -17.50 2.96 10.05
C THR A 190 -16.59 2.02 9.26
N ASP A 191 -16.15 2.40 8.06
CA ASP A 191 -15.35 1.49 7.24
C ASP A 191 -13.95 1.34 7.84
N THR A 192 -13.51 0.09 7.94
CA THR A 192 -12.20 -0.27 8.48
C THR A 192 -11.37 -0.99 7.43
N GLY A 193 -10.10 -0.62 7.29
CA GLY A 193 -9.14 -1.31 6.43
C GLY A 193 -7.92 -1.79 7.21
N ILE A 194 -7.14 -2.68 6.61
CA ILE A 194 -5.86 -3.11 7.16
C ILE A 194 -4.71 -2.79 6.21
N VAL A 195 -3.56 -2.48 6.80
CA VAL A 195 -2.30 -2.36 6.09
C VAL A 195 -1.33 -3.34 6.71
N VAL A 196 -0.72 -4.19 5.90
CA VAL A 196 0.17 -5.26 6.34
C VAL A 196 1.54 -5.06 5.71
N ILE A 197 2.59 -5.07 6.52
CA ILE A 197 3.98 -4.97 6.08
C ILE A 197 4.68 -6.29 6.38
N LEU A 198 5.21 -6.92 5.34
CA LEU A 198 5.95 -8.18 5.42
C LEU A 198 7.47 -7.97 5.47
N ASP A 199 7.93 -6.73 5.41
CA ASP A 199 9.35 -6.40 5.50
C ASP A 199 9.74 -6.29 7.00
N SER A 200 10.58 -7.21 7.49
CA SER A 200 11.03 -7.22 8.88
C SER A 200 12.05 -6.13 9.20
N ARG A 201 12.65 -5.49 8.19
CA ARG A 201 13.71 -4.46 8.34
C ARG A 201 13.20 -3.11 8.85
N VAL A 202 11.91 -3.00 9.12
CA VAL A 202 11.23 -1.74 9.44
C VAL A 202 11.15 -1.51 10.95
N VAL A 203 11.45 -2.52 11.76
CA VAL A 203 11.33 -2.49 13.23
C VAL A 203 12.67 -2.44 13.93
#